data_AF-A0A0F7ZM53-F1
#
_entry.id   AF-A0A0F7ZM53-F1
#
_cell.length_a   1.000
_cell.length_b   1.000
_cell.length_c   1.000
_cell.angle_alpha   90.00
_cell.angle_beta   90.00
_cell.angle_gamma   90.00
#
_symmetry.space_group_name_H-M   'P 1'
#
loop_
_entity.id
_entity.type
_entity.pdbx_description
1 polymer ?
#
loop_
_entity_poly.entity_id
_entity_poly.type
_entity_poly.pdbx_seq_one_letter_code
_entity_poly.pdbx_strand_id
1 'polypeptide(L)'
;MLSSKSDKTSSPPLPVFFPRSQPPRQAWNWRRPLGRALFATFAYFMCYQIYCAVVVDPLNNWVEDELSTMSEADRKKVQQLPDEDTGRFFLPWPIGVKQVVQPPYAPSDLEYQFYLAIIQSQEAQDNIKNILLTIMVNKFQATPQYVKVLGGPDITVSDCDLEIGIPSNPPDKYYVSGFWLGDEGIYWGDRLIDERSAVLMRVALWPKAVALGAWTFINSLTKQLAQDFVGKLRPKSSAPAPAPDTVPPSGLLAELQRQQTTGTSTDDTGKLLEGSNAPNAAEAKAPVRGFFKQHPRLNAAANEGVQVFAKQWIPGKSFNFRGIVRVKGVVEIQGKSALVVLNVTSIFDPQLNRYTDIRLRVQRIVHYKRA
;
A
#
# COMPACT_ATOMS: atom_id res chain seq x y z
N MET A 1 -57.28 88.31 26.75
CA MET A 1 -57.15 87.58 28.03
C MET A 1 -57.95 86.29 27.92
N LEU A 2 -57.30 85.18 28.29
CA LEU A 2 -57.84 83.83 28.55
C LEU A 2 -58.45 83.05 27.38
N SER A 3 -57.55 82.28 26.75
CA SER A 3 -57.81 81.13 25.89
C SER A 3 -58.35 79.96 26.70
N SER A 4 -59.49 79.39 26.30
CA SER A 4 -60.05 78.16 26.89
C SER A 4 -60.38 77.18 25.77
N LYS A 5 -59.49 76.21 25.57
CA LYS A 5 -59.68 75.01 24.75
C LYS A 5 -60.67 74.05 25.45
N SER A 6 -61.58 73.47 24.68
CA SER A 6 -62.33 72.27 25.07
C SER A 6 -62.31 71.29 23.89
N ASP A 7 -61.31 70.41 23.89
CA ASP A 7 -61.16 69.28 22.97
C ASP A 7 -62.23 68.21 23.26
N LYS A 8 -62.91 67.76 22.21
CA LYS A 8 -63.83 66.60 22.27
C LYS A 8 -63.03 65.31 22.31
N THR A 9 -63.38 64.48 23.27
CA THR A 9 -62.80 63.20 23.66
C THR A 9 -62.90 62.13 22.57
N SER A 10 -61.75 61.75 22.02
CA SER A 10 -61.52 60.44 21.38
C SER A 10 -61.18 59.45 22.49
N SER A 11 -62.05 58.48 22.74
CA SER A 11 -61.80 57.37 23.67
C SER A 11 -60.86 56.35 23.03
N PRO A 12 -59.65 56.10 23.55
CA PRO A 12 -58.82 55.00 23.09
C PRO A 12 -59.38 53.65 23.61
N PRO A 13 -59.27 52.56 22.83
CA PRO A 13 -59.73 51.25 23.26
C PRO A 13 -58.90 50.73 24.44
N LEU A 14 -59.60 50.26 25.48
CA LEU A 14 -59.00 49.64 26.66
C LEU A 14 -58.14 48.43 26.24
N PRO A 15 -56.86 48.34 26.65
CA PRO A 15 -56.05 47.16 26.37
C PRO A 15 -56.56 45.97 27.20
N VAL A 16 -57.04 44.95 26.52
CA VAL A 16 -57.37 43.64 27.12
C VAL A 16 -56.06 42.96 27.52
N PHE A 17 -55.77 42.96 28.82
CA PHE A 17 -54.65 42.20 29.38
C PHE A 17 -55.01 40.73 29.47
N PHE A 18 -54.44 39.90 28.60
CA PHE A 18 -54.36 38.46 28.83
C PHE A 18 -53.19 38.19 29.79
N PRO A 19 -53.41 37.58 30.98
CA PRO A 19 -52.29 37.17 31.81
C PRO A 19 -51.48 36.13 31.05
N ARG A 20 -50.24 36.48 30.70
CA ARG A 20 -49.27 35.57 30.10
C ARG A 20 -49.05 34.43 31.09
N SER A 21 -49.40 33.20 30.71
CA SER A 21 -49.12 32.02 31.52
C SER A 21 -47.62 31.99 31.80
N GLN A 22 -47.24 32.20 33.07
CA GLN A 22 -45.86 31.99 33.48
C GLN A 22 -45.58 30.49 33.30
N PRO A 23 -44.55 30.09 32.54
CA PRO A 23 -44.16 28.69 32.53
C PRO A 23 -43.81 28.29 33.98
N PRO A 24 -44.18 27.09 34.44
CA PRO A 24 -43.86 26.66 35.78
C PRO A 24 -42.35 26.79 35.96
N ARG A 25 -41.94 27.45 37.05
CA ARG A 25 -40.53 27.52 37.46
C ARG A 25 -40.05 26.10 37.65
N GLN A 26 -39.45 25.54 36.61
CA GLN A 26 -38.94 24.19 36.61
C GLN A 26 -37.78 24.19 37.60
N ALA A 27 -38.02 23.62 38.79
CA ALA A 27 -37.01 23.50 39.82
C ALA A 27 -35.77 22.85 39.19
N TRP A 28 -34.70 23.63 39.11
CA TRP A 28 -33.44 23.20 38.54
C TRP A 28 -32.90 22.08 39.42
N ASN A 29 -33.14 20.84 38.99
CA ASN A 29 -32.66 19.65 39.68
C ASN A 29 -31.15 19.50 39.43
N TRP A 30 -30.34 20.21 40.23
CA TRP A 30 -28.86 20.19 40.22
C TRP A 30 -28.26 18.78 40.34
N ARG A 31 -29.04 17.79 40.77
CA ARG A 31 -28.63 16.38 40.91
C ARG A 31 -28.42 15.67 39.56
N ARG A 32 -29.13 16.07 38.50
CA ARG A 32 -28.99 15.46 37.15
C ARG A 32 -27.70 15.86 36.41
N PRO A 33 -27.25 17.13 36.40
CA PRO A 33 -25.98 17.50 35.78
C PRO A 33 -24.77 16.97 36.57
N LEU A 34 -24.85 16.89 37.91
CA LEU A 34 -23.77 16.35 38.74
C LEU A 34 -23.50 14.86 38.43
N GLY A 35 -24.55 14.06 38.29
CA GLY A 35 -24.42 12.64 37.92
C GLY A 35 -23.82 12.43 36.53
N ARG A 36 -24.14 13.30 35.56
CA ARG A 36 -23.53 13.27 34.22
C ARG A 36 -22.07 13.68 34.24
N ALA A 37 -21.71 14.68 35.04
CA ALA A 37 -20.32 15.11 35.21
C ALA A 37 -19.46 14.01 35.85
N LEU A 38 -19.97 13.35 36.90
CA LEU A 38 -19.29 12.23 37.56
C LEU A 38 -19.14 11.01 36.64
N PHE A 39 -20.18 10.68 35.87
CA PHE A 39 -20.10 9.61 34.87
C PHE A 39 -19.08 9.94 33.77
N ALA A 40 -19.07 11.19 33.28
CA ALA A 40 -18.11 11.62 32.27
C ALA A 40 -16.66 11.61 32.79
N THR A 41 -16.41 12.03 34.03
CA THR A 41 -15.08 11.95 34.65
C THR A 41 -14.66 10.52 34.88
N PHE A 42 -15.55 9.65 35.34
CA PHE A 42 -15.27 8.22 35.49
C PHE A 42 -14.98 7.54 34.14
N ALA A 43 -15.78 7.82 33.12
CA ALA A 43 -15.56 7.31 31.77
C ALA A 43 -14.23 7.81 31.19
N TYR A 44 -13.89 9.08 31.39
CA TYR A 44 -12.59 9.64 30.99
C TYR A 44 -11.44 8.96 31.73
N PHE A 45 -11.55 8.77 33.05
CA PHE A 45 -10.54 8.09 33.84
C PHE A 45 -10.36 6.63 33.41
N MET A 46 -11.44 5.91 33.13
CA MET A 46 -11.37 4.55 32.59
C MET A 46 -10.71 4.51 31.21
N CYS A 47 -11.05 5.43 30.31
CA CYS A 47 -10.38 5.54 29.01
C CYS A 47 -8.90 5.87 29.15
N TYR A 48 -8.53 6.73 30.09
CA TYR A 48 -7.14 7.07 30.40
C TYR A 48 -6.38 5.88 30.94
N GLN A 49 -6.95 5.11 31.87
CA GLN A 49 -6.34 3.90 32.42
C GLN A 49 -6.14 2.82 31.35
N ILE A 50 -7.13 2.61 30.48
CA ILE A 50 -6.99 1.71 29.34
C ILE A 50 -5.90 2.19 28.39
N TYR A 51 -5.80 3.50 28.14
CA TYR A 51 -4.75 4.08 27.31
C TYR A 51 -3.35 3.87 27.92
N CYS A 52 -3.18 4.12 29.21
CA CYS A 52 -1.92 3.86 29.91
C CYS A 52 -1.53 2.36 29.83
N ALA A 53 -2.45 1.45 30.15
CA ALA A 53 -2.17 0.02 30.16
C ALA A 53 -1.93 -0.60 28.77
N VAL A 54 -2.61 -0.09 27.73
CA VAL A 54 -2.54 -0.67 26.38
C VAL A 54 -1.47 0.00 25.51
N VAL A 55 -1.23 1.29 25.72
CA VAL A 55 -0.32 2.07 24.87
C VAL A 55 0.97 2.40 25.60
N VAL A 56 0.90 2.98 26.80
CA VAL A 56 2.08 3.52 27.50
C VAL A 56 2.95 2.41 28.09
N ASP A 57 2.35 1.46 28.82
CA ASP A 57 3.10 0.39 29.46
C ASP A 57 3.81 -0.52 28.45
N PRO A 58 3.17 -0.95 27.34
CA PRO A 58 3.87 -1.74 26.31
C PRO A 58 4.94 -0.93 25.58
N LEU A 59 4.76 0.39 25.41
CA LEU A 59 5.80 1.25 24.82
C LEU A 59 7.02 1.31 25.72
N ASN A 60 6.82 1.52 27.03
CA ASN A 60 7.92 1.61 28.00
C ASN A 60 8.67 0.28 28.09
N ASN A 61 7.94 -0.85 28.14
CA ASN A 61 8.56 -2.16 28.16
C ASN A 61 9.34 -2.45 26.86
N TRP A 62 8.82 -2.04 25.70
CA TRP A 62 9.55 -2.16 24.44
C TRP A 62 10.81 -1.29 24.41
N VAL A 63 10.75 -0.05 24.93
CA VAL A 63 11.92 0.83 25.05
C VAL A 63 12.98 0.20 25.95
N GLU A 64 12.60 -0.35 27.09
CA GLU A 64 13.50 -1.04 28.03
C GLU A 64 14.14 -2.29 27.41
N ASP A 65 13.37 -3.09 26.66
CA ASP A 65 13.84 -4.27 25.93
C ASP A 65 14.80 -3.90 24.78
N GLU A 66 14.50 -2.85 24.00
CA GLU A 66 15.36 -2.38 22.91
C GLU A 66 16.69 -1.80 23.47
N LEU A 67 16.63 -1.07 24.60
CA LEU A 67 17.82 -0.56 25.30
C LEU A 67 18.68 -1.66 25.90
N SER A 68 18.08 -2.74 26.40
CA SER A 68 18.79 -3.87 27.00
C SER A 68 19.41 -4.81 25.96
N THR A 69 18.87 -4.84 24.74
CA THR A 69 19.36 -5.67 23.63
C THR A 69 20.40 -4.98 22.74
N MET A 70 20.58 -3.65 22.84
CA MET A 70 21.67 -2.94 22.14
C MET A 70 23.06 -3.30 22.70
N SER A 71 23.97 -3.71 21.80
CA SER A 71 25.38 -4.01 22.09
C SER A 71 26.10 -2.81 22.74
N GLU A 72 27.00 -3.07 23.68
CA GLU A 72 27.81 -2.05 24.38
C GLU A 72 28.57 -1.11 23.41
N ALA A 73 28.84 -1.57 22.18
CA ALA A 73 29.45 -0.77 21.13
C ALA A 73 28.52 0.33 20.59
N ASP A 74 27.21 0.10 20.53
CA ASP A 74 26.22 1.11 20.11
C ASP A 74 25.84 2.03 21.28
N ARG A 75 25.84 1.52 22.53
CA ARG A 75 25.75 2.36 23.75
C ARG A 75 26.91 3.35 23.85
N LYS A 76 28.13 2.92 23.51
CA LYS A 76 29.30 3.80 23.46
C LYS A 76 29.24 4.80 22.30
N LYS A 77 28.64 4.48 21.15
CA LYS A 77 28.39 5.47 20.08
C LYS A 77 27.37 6.53 20.50
N VAL A 78 26.36 6.15 21.27
CA VAL A 78 25.41 7.10 21.87
C VAL A 78 26.10 8.00 22.91
N GLN A 79 27.03 7.46 23.70
CA GLN A 79 27.83 8.24 24.66
C GLN A 79 29.00 9.06 24.07
N GLN A 80 29.47 8.75 22.86
CA GLN A 80 30.58 9.45 22.19
C GLN A 80 30.12 10.50 21.18
N LEU A 81 28.81 10.62 20.94
CA LEU A 81 28.27 11.78 20.23
C LEU A 81 28.47 13.02 21.13
N PRO A 82 28.92 14.16 20.57
CA PRO A 82 29.11 15.38 21.35
C PRO A 82 27.79 15.74 22.05
N ASP A 83 27.90 16.16 23.32
CA ASP A 83 26.78 16.41 24.25
C ASP A 83 25.66 17.34 23.71
N GLU A 84 25.87 18.02 22.58
CA GLU A 84 24.83 18.80 21.88
C GLU A 84 23.73 17.96 21.21
N ASP A 85 24.01 16.69 20.87
CA ASP A 85 23.04 15.75 20.26
C ASP A 85 22.57 14.65 21.24
N THR A 86 23.27 14.46 22.36
CA THR A 86 23.03 13.37 23.33
C THR A 86 21.79 13.60 24.21
N GLY A 87 21.25 14.82 24.22
CA GLY A 87 20.03 15.19 24.95
C GLY A 87 18.75 15.27 24.10
N ARG A 88 18.80 15.05 22.78
CA ARG A 88 17.65 15.29 21.88
C ARG A 88 16.97 14.00 21.43
N PHE A 89 15.93 13.57 22.15
CA PHE A 89 15.12 12.41 21.76
C PHE A 89 14.15 12.74 20.63
N PHE A 90 14.17 11.97 19.55
CA PHE A 90 13.24 12.13 18.43
C PHE A 90 12.05 11.17 18.54
N LEU A 91 10.86 11.71 18.81
CA LEU A 91 9.61 10.98 18.73
C LEU A 91 9.00 11.18 17.33
N PRO A 92 9.00 10.16 16.45
CA PRO A 92 8.45 10.28 15.11
C PRO A 92 6.95 10.55 15.17
N TRP A 93 6.51 11.56 14.42
CA TRP A 93 5.08 11.76 14.21
C TRP A 93 4.61 10.84 13.08
N PRO A 94 3.61 9.98 13.33
CA PRO A 94 3.21 8.95 12.37
C PRO A 94 2.86 9.52 10.98
N ILE A 95 2.19 10.67 10.94
CA ILE A 95 1.63 11.25 9.70
C ILE A 95 2.69 12.03 8.88
N GLY A 96 3.92 12.17 9.38
CA GLY A 96 4.90 13.16 8.94
C GLY A 96 5.93 12.74 7.89
N VAL A 97 5.68 11.73 7.05
CA VAL A 97 6.71 11.27 6.08
C VAL A 97 6.74 12.16 4.84
N LYS A 98 7.87 12.82 4.60
CA LYS A 98 8.14 13.65 3.42
C LYS A 98 9.20 12.98 2.54
N GLN A 99 8.85 12.76 1.28
CA GLN A 99 9.79 12.32 0.26
C GLN A 99 10.36 13.56 -0.46
N VAL A 100 11.67 13.74 -0.41
CA VAL A 100 12.36 14.86 -1.05
C VAL A 100 13.19 14.33 -2.20
N VAL A 101 12.81 14.70 -3.41
CA VAL A 101 13.56 14.41 -4.63
C VAL A 101 14.83 15.24 -4.61
N GLN A 102 15.98 14.57 -4.75
CA GLN A 102 17.26 15.25 -4.78
C GLN A 102 17.55 15.85 -6.16
N PRO A 103 18.32 16.96 -6.24
CA PRO A 103 18.79 17.50 -7.51
C PRO A 103 19.72 16.50 -8.24
N PRO A 104 19.95 16.67 -9.55
CA PRO A 104 20.91 15.84 -10.29
C PRO A 104 22.31 15.83 -9.65
N TYR A 105 23.08 14.77 -9.92
CA TYR A 105 24.44 14.63 -9.39
C TYR A 105 25.33 15.83 -9.71
N ALA A 106 26.07 16.30 -8.70
CA ALA A 106 27.11 17.29 -8.95
C ALA A 106 28.38 16.58 -9.46
N PRO A 107 29.16 17.20 -10.37
CA PRO A 107 30.44 16.64 -10.82
C PRO A 107 31.47 16.44 -9.69
N SER A 108 31.31 17.18 -8.59
CA SER A 108 32.13 17.07 -7.37
C SER A 108 31.80 15.85 -6.52
N ASP A 109 30.65 15.21 -6.72
CA ASP A 109 30.20 14.10 -5.89
C ASP A 109 31.04 12.84 -6.15
N LEU A 110 31.52 12.20 -5.09
CA LEU A 110 32.31 10.97 -5.18
C LEU A 110 31.52 9.83 -5.85
N GLU A 111 30.20 9.77 -5.63
CA GLU A 111 29.31 8.80 -6.28
C GLU A 111 29.30 8.98 -7.81
N TYR A 112 29.30 10.22 -8.29
CA TYR A 112 29.29 10.51 -9.71
C TYR A 112 30.62 10.15 -10.39
N GLN A 113 31.74 10.48 -9.74
CA GLN A 113 33.07 10.10 -10.23
C GLN A 113 33.23 8.58 -10.32
N PHE A 114 32.67 7.87 -9.35
CA PHE A 114 32.65 6.41 -9.36
C PHE A 114 31.86 5.85 -10.57
N TYR A 115 30.70 6.41 -10.89
CA TYR A 115 29.96 5.98 -12.09
C TYR A 115 30.71 6.29 -13.39
N LEU A 116 31.38 7.44 -13.48
CA LEU A 116 32.21 7.77 -14.63
C LEU A 116 33.35 6.76 -14.81
N ALA A 117 33.99 6.32 -13.72
CA ALA A 117 35.01 5.29 -13.77
C ALA A 117 34.49 3.95 -14.31
N ILE A 118 33.25 3.57 -13.97
CA ILE A 118 32.59 2.38 -14.51
C ILE A 118 32.29 2.53 -16.01
N ILE A 119 31.78 3.69 -16.44
CA ILE A 119 31.52 3.95 -17.86
C ILE A 119 32.81 3.95 -18.67
N GLN A 120 33.89 4.50 -18.13
CA GLN A 120 35.16 4.56 -18.83
C GLN A 120 35.83 3.17 -18.96
N SER A 121 35.59 2.28 -18.00
CA SER A 121 36.17 0.93 -17.97
C SER A 121 35.32 -0.08 -18.76
N GLN A 122 35.78 -0.46 -19.95
CA GLN A 122 35.12 -1.51 -20.75
C GLN A 122 35.11 -2.86 -20.02
N GLU A 123 36.22 -3.21 -19.35
CA GLU A 123 36.35 -4.47 -18.60
C GLU A 123 35.33 -4.58 -17.45
N ALA A 124 35.08 -3.47 -16.74
CA ALA A 124 34.07 -3.43 -15.69
C ALA A 124 32.66 -3.64 -16.26
N GLN A 125 32.36 -3.03 -17.41
CA GLN A 125 31.08 -3.22 -18.07
C GLN A 125 30.87 -4.67 -18.51
N ASP A 126 31.87 -5.28 -19.13
CA ASP A 126 31.78 -6.66 -19.61
C ASP A 126 31.66 -7.65 -18.44
N ASN A 127 32.35 -7.39 -17.32
CA ASN A 127 32.18 -8.18 -16.11
C ASN A 127 30.74 -8.10 -15.57
N ILE A 128 30.17 -6.89 -15.47
CA ILE A 128 28.78 -6.67 -15.03
C ILE A 128 27.80 -7.44 -15.93
N LYS A 129 28.00 -7.40 -17.25
CA LYS A 129 27.18 -8.13 -18.23
C LYS A 129 27.32 -9.64 -18.06
N ASN A 130 28.55 -10.16 -17.95
CA ASN A 130 28.81 -11.59 -17.82
C ASN A 130 28.22 -12.19 -16.54
N ILE A 131 28.27 -11.46 -15.41
CA ILE A 131 27.63 -11.87 -14.16
C ILE A 131 26.11 -12.03 -14.37
N LEU A 132 25.48 -11.08 -15.07
CA LEU A 132 24.04 -11.14 -15.34
C LEU A 132 23.67 -12.34 -16.22
N LEU A 133 24.42 -12.54 -17.31
CA LEU A 133 24.21 -13.65 -18.23
C LEU A 133 24.36 -15.00 -17.53
N THR A 134 25.38 -15.14 -16.67
CA THR A 134 25.61 -16.36 -15.89
C THR A 134 24.44 -16.66 -14.95
N ILE A 135 23.97 -15.64 -14.21
CA ILE A 135 22.80 -15.77 -13.32
C ILE A 135 21.57 -16.17 -14.14
N MET A 136 21.38 -15.54 -15.29
CA MET A 136 20.24 -15.76 -16.16
C MET A 136 20.22 -17.20 -16.68
N VAL A 137 21.29 -17.65 -17.34
CA VAL A 137 21.41 -19.03 -17.85
C VAL A 137 21.17 -20.06 -16.74
N ASN A 138 21.78 -19.87 -15.56
CA ASN A 138 21.55 -20.75 -14.41
C ASN A 138 20.08 -20.78 -13.97
N LYS A 139 19.39 -19.63 -13.94
CA LYS A 139 17.96 -19.56 -13.59
C LYS A 139 17.07 -20.21 -14.64
N PHE A 140 17.40 -20.07 -15.92
CA PHE A 140 16.69 -20.71 -17.03
C PHE A 140 16.83 -22.22 -16.99
N GLN A 141 18.04 -22.74 -16.76
CA GLN A 141 18.30 -24.16 -16.60
C GLN A 141 17.60 -24.76 -15.36
N ALA A 142 17.55 -24.01 -14.26
CA ALA A 142 16.87 -24.43 -13.03
C ALA A 142 15.34 -24.50 -13.16
N THR A 143 14.74 -23.83 -14.15
CA THR A 143 13.29 -23.70 -14.27
C THR A 143 12.76 -24.63 -15.38
N PRO A 144 12.04 -25.73 -15.05
CA PRO A 144 11.64 -26.74 -16.02
C PRO A 144 10.71 -26.23 -17.13
N GLN A 145 9.97 -25.14 -16.88
CA GLN A 145 9.05 -24.55 -17.87
C GLN A 145 9.82 -23.98 -19.07
N TYR A 146 10.92 -23.27 -18.84
CA TYR A 146 11.71 -22.70 -19.92
C TYR A 146 12.49 -23.76 -20.68
N VAL A 147 13.04 -24.76 -19.98
CA VAL A 147 13.72 -25.90 -20.60
C VAL A 147 12.82 -26.64 -21.60
N LYS A 148 11.52 -26.80 -21.28
CA LYS A 148 10.53 -27.39 -22.20
C LYS A 148 10.31 -26.56 -23.46
N VAL A 149 10.23 -25.24 -23.32
CA VAL A 149 10.02 -24.31 -24.45
C VAL A 149 11.27 -24.24 -25.34
N LEU A 150 12.46 -24.20 -24.73
CA LEU A 150 13.76 -24.11 -25.40
C LEU A 150 14.20 -25.46 -25.99
N GLY A 151 13.60 -26.57 -25.59
CA GLY A 151 13.83 -27.89 -26.18
C GLY A 151 15.05 -28.65 -25.65
N GLY A 152 15.49 -28.35 -24.44
CA GLY A 152 16.62 -29.01 -23.78
C GLY A 152 17.31 -28.13 -22.73
N PRO A 153 18.22 -28.71 -21.91
CA PRO A 153 19.00 -27.99 -20.92
C PRO A 153 20.18 -27.20 -21.53
N ASP A 154 20.56 -27.52 -22.78
CA ASP A 154 21.61 -26.83 -23.53
C ASP A 154 21.08 -25.48 -24.02
N ILE A 155 21.26 -24.47 -23.18
CA ILE A 155 20.78 -23.11 -23.36
C ILE A 155 22.00 -22.20 -23.51
N THR A 156 22.11 -21.49 -24.63
CA THR A 156 23.21 -20.55 -24.92
C THR A 156 22.67 -19.13 -25.10
N VAL A 157 23.50 -18.13 -24.80
CA VAL A 157 23.18 -16.72 -25.11
C VAL A 157 23.64 -16.46 -26.54
N SER A 158 22.73 -16.04 -27.42
CA SER A 158 23.04 -15.77 -28.83
C SER A 158 23.47 -14.32 -29.02
N ASP A 159 22.67 -13.39 -28.52
CA ASP A 159 22.92 -11.95 -28.62
C ASP A 159 22.60 -11.26 -27.29
N CYS A 160 23.38 -10.25 -26.96
CA CYS A 160 23.24 -9.49 -25.72
C CYS A 160 23.47 -7.99 -25.95
N ASP A 161 22.37 -7.25 -26.03
CA ASP A 161 22.39 -5.80 -26.07
C ASP A 161 22.02 -5.25 -24.69
N LEU A 162 23.03 -5.12 -23.83
CA LEU A 162 22.89 -4.62 -22.46
C LEU A 162 23.54 -3.24 -22.33
N GLU A 163 22.72 -2.25 -21.99
CA GLU A 163 23.14 -0.88 -21.69
C GLU A 163 23.23 -0.67 -20.17
N ILE A 164 24.34 -0.08 -19.75
CA ILE A 164 24.57 0.30 -18.37
C ILE A 164 24.18 1.77 -18.20
N GLY A 165 23.05 2.00 -17.54
CA GLY A 165 22.49 3.32 -17.30
C GLY A 165 22.79 3.83 -15.89
N ILE A 166 23.38 5.03 -15.80
CA ILE A 166 23.51 5.77 -14.55
C ILE A 166 22.18 6.47 -14.25
N PRO A 167 21.66 6.43 -13.01
CA PRO A 167 20.52 7.26 -12.64
C PRO A 167 20.87 8.75 -12.73
N SER A 168 19.96 9.58 -13.23
CA SER A 168 20.20 11.03 -13.36
C SER A 168 20.30 11.76 -12.02
N ASN A 169 19.54 11.28 -11.03
CA ASN A 169 19.45 11.86 -9.70
C ASN A 169 19.84 10.81 -8.65
N PRO A 170 20.44 11.24 -7.53
CA PRO A 170 20.64 10.35 -6.40
C PRO A 170 19.29 9.91 -5.81
N PRO A 171 19.26 8.79 -5.07
CA PRO A 171 18.04 8.28 -4.44
C PRO A 171 17.31 9.33 -3.60
N ASP A 172 15.99 9.31 -3.59
CA ASP A 172 15.21 10.28 -2.81
C ASP A 172 15.53 10.17 -1.32
N LYS A 173 15.57 11.31 -0.62
CA LYS A 173 15.72 11.34 0.83
C LYS A 173 14.34 11.33 1.47
N TYR A 174 14.15 10.46 2.45
CA TYR A 174 12.92 10.40 3.22
C TYR A 174 13.14 11.05 4.57
N TYR A 175 12.34 12.04 4.89
CA TYR A 175 12.32 12.67 6.20
C TYR A 175 11.05 12.30 6.92
N VAL A 176 11.14 12.07 8.21
CA VAL A 176 9.99 11.92 9.09
C VAL A 176 9.96 13.11 10.01
N SER A 177 8.84 13.84 9.99
CA SER A 177 8.58 14.89 10.96
C SER A 177 8.26 14.27 12.31
N GLY A 178 8.68 14.93 13.37
CA GLY A 178 8.46 14.48 14.73
C GLY A 178 8.85 15.54 15.75
N PHE A 179 8.71 15.17 17.01
CA PHE A 179 9.10 16.02 18.12
C PHE A 179 10.52 15.67 18.55
N TRP A 180 11.38 16.67 18.60
CA TRP A 180 12.67 16.62 19.27
C TRP A 180 12.49 17.11 20.71
N LEU A 181 12.69 16.21 21.68
CA LEU A 181 12.72 16.54 23.10
C LEU A 181 14.18 16.77 23.47
N GLY A 182 14.57 18.02 23.64
CA GLY A 182 15.87 18.41 24.17
C GLY A 182 15.78 18.92 25.60
N ASP A 183 16.92 19.14 26.23
CA ASP A 183 17.02 19.74 27.58
C ASP A 183 16.41 21.16 27.64
N GLU A 184 16.40 21.88 26.51
CA GLU A 184 15.85 23.24 26.41
C GLU A 184 14.38 23.29 25.94
N GLY A 185 13.75 22.15 25.61
CA GLY A 185 12.33 22.09 25.26
C GLY A 185 11.95 21.11 24.16
N ILE A 186 10.67 21.19 23.73
CA ILE A 186 10.09 20.35 22.69
C ILE A 186 10.05 21.14 21.37
N TYR A 187 10.75 20.64 20.36
CA TYR A 187 10.81 21.24 19.02
C TYR A 187 10.15 20.34 17.99
N TRP A 188 9.56 20.91 16.95
CA TRP A 188 9.14 20.14 15.77
C TRP A 188 10.27 20.13 14.75
N GLY A 189 10.68 18.96 14.29
CA GLY A 189 11.73 18.84 13.29
C GLY A 189 11.63 17.57 12.47
N ASP A 190 12.51 17.48 11.47
CA ASP A 190 12.49 16.42 10.47
C ASP A 190 13.79 15.57 10.62
N ARG A 191 13.64 14.25 10.76
CA ARG A 191 14.77 13.30 10.83
C ARG A 191 14.87 12.52 9.53
N LEU A 192 16.08 12.36 9.00
CA LEU A 192 16.32 11.49 7.84
C LEU A 192 16.08 10.03 8.24
N ILE A 193 15.27 9.33 7.45
CA ILE A 193 14.95 7.92 7.62
C ILE A 193 15.30 7.17 6.34
N ASP A 194 15.66 5.90 6.50
CA ASP A 194 15.90 5.00 5.38
C ASP A 194 14.63 4.78 4.52
N GLU A 195 14.81 4.58 3.21
CA GLU A 195 13.69 4.40 2.28
C GLU A 195 12.84 3.18 2.68
N ARG A 196 13.46 2.09 3.14
CA ARG A 196 12.73 0.88 3.53
C ARG A 196 11.83 1.13 4.73
N SER A 197 12.38 1.79 5.75
CA SER A 197 11.62 2.18 6.94
C SER A 197 10.50 3.16 6.60
N ALA A 198 10.74 4.12 5.70
CA ALA A 198 9.71 5.06 5.25
C ALA A 198 8.55 4.35 4.51
N VAL A 199 8.86 3.37 3.65
CA VAL A 199 7.84 2.56 2.96
C VAL A 199 7.06 1.70 3.95
N LEU A 200 7.75 1.00 4.86
CA LEU A 200 7.10 0.18 5.89
C LEU A 200 6.18 1.02 6.77
N MET A 201 6.63 2.19 7.21
CA MET A 201 5.83 3.09 8.03
C MET A 201 4.59 3.56 7.26
N ARG A 202 4.72 3.90 5.97
CA ARG A 202 3.59 4.28 5.13
C ARG A 202 2.58 3.14 4.94
N VAL A 203 3.04 1.90 4.75
CA VAL A 203 2.18 0.72 4.60
C VAL A 203 1.47 0.38 5.90
N ALA A 204 2.18 0.42 7.03
CA ALA A 204 1.63 0.14 8.35
C ALA A 204 0.56 1.17 8.73
N LEU A 205 0.80 2.44 8.43
CA LEU A 205 -0.03 3.54 8.90
C LEU A 205 -1.19 3.87 7.96
N TRP A 206 -1.02 3.65 6.65
CA TRP A 206 -2.08 3.75 5.65
C TRP A 206 -2.18 2.49 4.77
N PRO A 207 -2.78 1.40 5.28
CA PRO A 207 -2.99 0.19 4.50
C PRO A 207 -4.17 0.36 3.53
N LYS A 208 -4.02 1.24 2.52
CA LYS A 208 -5.09 1.60 1.56
C LYS A 208 -5.69 0.39 0.87
N ALA A 209 -4.85 -0.56 0.44
CA ALA A 209 -5.29 -1.78 -0.22
C ALA A 209 -6.18 -2.64 0.71
N VAL A 210 -5.80 -2.77 1.98
CA VAL A 210 -6.60 -3.52 2.98
C VAL A 210 -7.91 -2.81 3.25
N ALA A 211 -7.89 -1.49 3.45
CA ALA A 211 -9.09 -0.71 3.72
C ALA A 211 -10.09 -0.80 2.57
N LEU A 212 -9.63 -0.70 1.31
CA LEU A 212 -10.48 -0.80 0.13
C LEU A 212 -10.95 -2.24 -0.13
N GLY A 213 -10.10 -3.24 0.10
CA GLY A 213 -10.52 -4.65 0.08
C GLY A 213 -11.60 -4.95 1.13
N ALA A 214 -11.45 -4.45 2.36
CA ALA A 214 -12.43 -4.60 3.43
C ALA A 214 -13.73 -3.85 3.12
N TRP A 215 -13.64 -2.61 2.61
CA TRP A 215 -14.81 -1.82 2.21
C TRP A 215 -15.60 -2.49 1.09
N THR A 216 -14.92 -3.07 0.11
CA THR A 216 -15.56 -3.77 -1.01
C THR A 216 -16.18 -5.09 -0.56
N PHE A 217 -15.53 -5.83 0.34
CA PHE A 217 -16.12 -6.99 1.02
C PHE A 217 -17.42 -6.62 1.78
N ILE A 218 -17.39 -5.56 2.59
CA ILE A 218 -18.57 -5.12 3.35
C ILE A 218 -19.68 -4.74 2.37
N ASN A 219 -19.39 -3.88 1.38
CA ASN A 219 -20.38 -3.44 0.40
C ASN A 219 -21.01 -4.57 -0.41
N SER A 220 -20.23 -5.58 -0.80
CA SER A 220 -20.75 -6.71 -1.55
C SER A 220 -21.66 -7.59 -0.68
N LEU A 221 -21.33 -7.79 0.60
CA LEU A 221 -22.23 -8.43 1.54
C LEU A 221 -23.54 -7.66 1.73
N THR A 222 -23.49 -6.34 1.92
CA THR A 222 -24.69 -5.53 2.11
C THR A 222 -25.59 -5.56 0.87
N LYS A 223 -25.00 -5.52 -0.34
CA LYS A 223 -25.74 -5.65 -1.60
C LYS A 223 -26.39 -7.03 -1.76
N GLN A 224 -25.67 -8.10 -1.44
CA GLN A 224 -26.20 -9.47 -1.49
C GLN A 224 -27.37 -9.63 -0.50
N LEU A 225 -27.24 -9.12 0.73
CA LEU A 225 -28.32 -9.07 1.72
C LEU A 225 -29.54 -8.29 1.20
N ALA A 226 -29.33 -7.09 0.66
CA ALA A 226 -30.42 -6.26 0.13
C ALA A 226 -31.17 -6.99 -1.01
N GLN A 227 -30.47 -7.64 -1.93
CA GLN A 227 -31.08 -8.41 -3.02
C GLN A 227 -31.87 -9.62 -2.50
N ASP A 228 -31.38 -10.29 -1.46
CA ASP A 228 -32.09 -11.40 -0.82
C ASP A 228 -33.38 -10.94 -0.12
N PHE A 229 -33.36 -9.78 0.54
CA PHE A 229 -34.54 -9.20 1.16
C PHE A 229 -35.56 -8.72 0.12
N VAL A 230 -35.11 -8.10 -0.97
CA VAL A 230 -35.98 -7.71 -2.10
C VAL A 230 -36.60 -8.94 -2.77
N GLY A 231 -35.85 -10.03 -2.92
CA GLY A 231 -36.36 -11.30 -3.45
C GLY A 231 -37.38 -11.98 -2.54
N LYS A 232 -37.23 -11.86 -1.22
CA LYS A 232 -38.15 -12.44 -0.22
C LYS A 232 -39.40 -11.58 0.06
N LEU A 233 -39.30 -10.26 -0.11
CA LEU A 233 -40.41 -9.32 0.07
C LEU A 233 -41.21 -9.11 -1.22
N ARG A 234 -40.81 -9.71 -2.34
CA ARG A 234 -41.62 -9.74 -3.56
C ARG A 234 -42.87 -10.59 -3.30
N PRO A 235 -44.09 -10.01 -3.29
CA PRO A 235 -45.31 -10.77 -3.06
C PRO A 235 -45.48 -11.79 -4.18
N LYS A 236 -45.66 -13.07 -3.81
CA LYS A 236 -46.08 -14.14 -4.73
C LYS A 236 -47.52 -13.89 -5.17
N SER A 237 -47.71 -12.92 -6.07
CA SER A 237 -48.96 -12.76 -6.79
C SER A 237 -49.03 -13.81 -7.90
N SER A 238 -49.95 -14.76 -7.72
CA SER A 238 -50.53 -15.72 -8.67
C SER A 238 -49.74 -16.08 -9.94
N ALA A 239 -49.36 -17.35 -10.04
CA ALA A 239 -49.22 -18.01 -11.34
C ALA A 239 -50.60 -18.10 -12.03
N PRO A 240 -50.65 -17.92 -13.36
CA PRO A 240 -51.37 -18.83 -14.23
C PRO A 240 -50.38 -19.77 -14.94
N ALA A 241 -50.86 -20.96 -15.26
CA ALA A 241 -50.15 -22.12 -15.80
C ALA A 241 -49.51 -21.88 -17.21
N PRO A 242 -48.66 -22.80 -17.70
CA PRO A 242 -47.55 -22.53 -18.61
C PRO A 242 -47.95 -22.53 -20.08
N ALA A 243 -47.29 -21.67 -20.87
CA ALA A 243 -47.13 -21.79 -22.32
C ALA A 243 -45.74 -21.28 -22.70
N PRO A 244 -45.15 -21.77 -23.81
CA PRO A 244 -43.72 -22.03 -23.95
C PRO A 244 -42.90 -20.82 -24.39
N ASP A 245 -41.58 -20.98 -24.26
CA ASP A 245 -40.52 -20.19 -24.90
C ASP A 245 -40.32 -18.75 -24.42
N THR A 246 -39.62 -18.60 -23.29
CA THR A 246 -38.60 -17.52 -23.18
C THR A 246 -37.48 -17.97 -22.25
N VAL A 247 -36.33 -18.21 -22.85
CA VAL A 247 -35.07 -18.63 -22.22
C VAL A 247 -34.64 -17.57 -21.18
N PRO A 248 -34.28 -17.93 -19.94
CA PRO A 248 -33.76 -16.97 -18.97
C PRO A 248 -32.37 -16.45 -19.40
N PRO A 249 -32.00 -15.18 -19.10
CA PRO A 249 -30.73 -14.58 -19.50
C PRO A 249 -29.52 -15.12 -18.69
N SER A 250 -29.66 -16.28 -18.07
CA SER A 250 -28.56 -17.03 -17.44
C SER A 250 -27.60 -17.64 -18.47
N GLY A 251 -28.04 -17.75 -19.73
CA GLY A 251 -27.21 -18.17 -20.84
C GLY A 251 -26.22 -17.10 -21.27
N LEU A 252 -26.59 -15.82 -21.30
CA LEU A 252 -25.75 -14.77 -21.93
C LEU A 252 -24.43 -14.53 -21.17
N LEU A 253 -24.45 -14.67 -19.84
CA LEU A 253 -23.23 -14.55 -19.02
C LEU A 253 -22.36 -15.82 -19.09
N ALA A 254 -22.98 -17.00 -19.23
CA ALA A 254 -22.28 -18.26 -19.46
C ALA A 254 -21.76 -18.40 -20.90
N GLU A 255 -22.41 -17.75 -21.88
CA GLU A 255 -22.04 -17.67 -23.29
C GLU A 255 -20.91 -16.65 -23.49
N LEU A 256 -20.94 -15.51 -22.79
CA LEU A 256 -19.80 -14.58 -22.68
C LEU A 256 -18.58 -15.26 -22.03
N GLN A 257 -18.82 -16.20 -21.11
CA GLN A 257 -17.76 -16.96 -20.45
C GLN A 257 -17.29 -18.17 -21.27
N ARG A 258 -18.13 -18.72 -22.18
CA ARG A 258 -17.77 -19.78 -23.13
C ARG A 258 -17.11 -19.27 -24.42
N GLN A 259 -17.47 -18.06 -24.88
CA GLN A 259 -16.82 -17.45 -26.05
C GLN A 259 -15.38 -16.97 -25.77
N GLN A 260 -14.92 -17.00 -24.52
CA GLN A 260 -13.50 -16.78 -24.20
C GLN A 260 -12.65 -18.07 -24.26
N THR A 261 -13.26 -19.24 -24.53
CA THR A 261 -12.53 -20.53 -24.56
C THR A 261 -12.75 -21.32 -25.85
N THR A 262 -12.68 -20.69 -27.04
CA THR A 262 -12.23 -21.38 -28.27
C THR A 262 -11.95 -20.36 -29.37
N GLY A 263 -10.66 -20.11 -29.65
CA GLY A 263 -10.21 -19.18 -30.69
C GLY A 263 -8.72 -18.85 -30.53
N THR A 264 -7.88 -19.63 -31.18
CA THR A 264 -6.42 -19.68 -31.12
C THR A 264 -5.74 -18.42 -31.69
N SER A 265 -4.85 -17.78 -30.93
CA SER A 265 -3.42 -17.58 -31.25
C SER A 265 -2.77 -16.35 -30.57
N THR A 266 -1.63 -16.64 -29.93
CA THR A 266 -0.45 -15.77 -29.72
C THR A 266 -0.62 -14.48 -28.92
N ASP A 267 -0.41 -14.57 -27.61
CA ASP A 267 0.66 -13.89 -26.88
C ASP A 267 0.38 -14.03 -25.38
N ASP A 268 1.15 -14.86 -24.69
CA ASP A 268 1.20 -14.79 -23.22
C ASP A 268 2.57 -15.24 -22.75
N THR A 269 3.53 -14.35 -22.93
CA THR A 269 4.79 -14.44 -22.22
C THR A 269 4.95 -13.20 -21.36
N GLY A 270 4.89 -13.37 -20.04
CA GLY A 270 5.22 -12.28 -19.13
C GLY A 270 4.48 -12.28 -17.80
N LYS A 271 4.67 -13.30 -16.97
CA LYS A 271 4.68 -13.10 -15.52
C LYS A 271 5.25 -14.32 -14.83
N LEU A 272 6.44 -14.17 -14.27
CA LEU A 272 6.83 -14.64 -12.94
C LEU A 272 8.34 -14.44 -12.82
N LEU A 273 8.74 -13.65 -11.83
CA LEU A 273 9.89 -13.84 -10.93
C LEU A 273 10.01 -12.52 -10.15
N GLU A 274 9.28 -12.42 -9.03
CA GLU A 274 9.56 -11.44 -7.98
C GLU A 274 9.82 -12.25 -6.71
N GLY A 275 11.11 -12.42 -6.40
CA GLY A 275 11.57 -13.04 -5.18
C GLY A 275 11.49 -12.04 -4.04
N SER A 276 10.35 -11.99 -3.36
CA SER A 276 10.19 -11.31 -2.08
C SER A 276 9.03 -11.98 -1.36
N ASN A 277 9.16 -12.21 -0.06
CA ASN A 277 8.17 -12.88 0.81
C ASN A 277 6.89 -12.04 1.03
N ALA A 278 6.29 -11.52 -0.04
CA ALA A 278 4.95 -10.96 -0.08
C ALA A 278 4.04 -11.95 -0.82
N PRO A 279 2.74 -12.03 -0.46
CA PRO A 279 1.81 -12.95 -1.12
C PRO A 279 1.77 -12.61 -2.61
N ASN A 280 2.08 -13.60 -3.44
CA ASN A 280 2.15 -13.42 -4.88
C ASN A 280 0.78 -12.96 -5.39
N ALA A 281 0.74 -12.00 -6.32
CA ALA A 281 -0.52 -11.59 -6.98
C ALA A 281 -1.23 -12.74 -7.72
N ALA A 282 -0.54 -13.88 -7.90
CA ALA A 282 -1.11 -15.15 -8.36
C ALA A 282 -1.85 -15.93 -7.24
N GLU A 283 -1.38 -15.88 -5.98
CA GLU A 283 -2.09 -16.44 -4.83
C GLU A 283 -3.34 -15.61 -4.47
N ALA A 284 -3.29 -14.29 -4.69
CA ALA A 284 -4.47 -13.43 -4.53
C ALA A 284 -5.56 -13.64 -5.60
N LYS A 285 -5.30 -14.47 -6.63
CA LYS A 285 -6.30 -14.92 -7.61
C LYS A 285 -6.86 -16.31 -7.30
N ALA A 286 -6.29 -17.04 -6.34
CA ALA A 286 -6.88 -18.29 -5.89
C ALA A 286 -8.18 -17.97 -5.14
N PRO A 287 -9.28 -18.70 -5.40
CA PRO A 287 -10.49 -18.53 -4.59
C PRO A 287 -10.10 -18.78 -3.13
N VAL A 288 -10.57 -17.92 -2.21
CA VAL A 288 -10.34 -18.02 -0.76
C VAL A 288 -11.09 -19.24 -0.23
N ARG A 289 -10.62 -20.43 -0.60
CA ARG A 289 -11.30 -21.71 -0.41
C ARG A 289 -10.80 -22.32 0.90
N GLY A 290 -11.07 -21.64 2.01
CA GLY A 290 -10.62 -22.13 3.32
C GLY A 290 -11.02 -21.30 4.53
N PHE A 291 -11.20 -19.98 4.40
CA PHE A 291 -11.45 -19.11 5.55
C PHE A 291 -12.91 -19.13 6.04
N PHE A 292 -13.89 -19.34 5.16
CA PHE A 292 -15.31 -19.36 5.51
C PHE A 292 -15.95 -20.69 5.12
N LYS A 293 -15.89 -21.68 6.02
CA LYS A 293 -16.51 -23.01 5.79
C LYS A 293 -18.04 -23.00 5.71
N GLN A 294 -18.74 -21.85 5.77
CA GLN A 294 -20.17 -21.88 6.10
C GLN A 294 -21.16 -21.14 5.18
N HIS A 295 -20.79 -20.22 4.27
CA HIS A 295 -21.79 -19.70 3.31
C HIS A 295 -21.20 -19.29 1.95
N PRO A 296 -21.84 -19.64 0.81
CA PRO A 296 -21.38 -19.27 -0.54
C PRO A 296 -21.32 -17.75 -0.76
N ARG A 297 -22.15 -16.98 -0.03
CA ARG A 297 -22.16 -15.51 -0.03
C ARG A 297 -20.87 -14.90 0.52
N LEU A 298 -20.40 -15.44 1.65
CA LEU A 298 -19.14 -15.00 2.26
C LEU A 298 -17.96 -15.25 1.30
N ASN A 299 -17.97 -16.37 0.58
CA ASN A 299 -16.95 -16.68 -0.41
C ASN A 299 -16.99 -15.74 -1.62
N ALA A 300 -18.19 -15.39 -2.12
CA ALA A 300 -18.33 -14.44 -3.22
C ALA A 300 -17.84 -13.04 -2.82
N ALA A 301 -18.28 -12.53 -1.67
CA ALA A 301 -17.84 -11.24 -1.15
C ALA A 301 -16.33 -11.23 -0.84
N ALA A 302 -15.79 -12.32 -0.26
CA ALA A 302 -14.37 -12.45 0.04
C ALA A 302 -13.53 -12.44 -1.24
N ASN A 303 -13.96 -13.15 -2.29
CA ASN A 303 -13.27 -13.15 -3.57
C ASN A 303 -13.28 -11.75 -4.22
N GLU A 304 -14.39 -11.01 -4.13
CA GLU A 304 -14.45 -9.61 -4.60
C GLU A 304 -13.47 -8.70 -3.83
N GLY A 305 -13.47 -8.79 -2.49
CA GLY A 305 -12.57 -8.02 -1.64
C GLY A 305 -11.10 -8.34 -1.90
N VAL A 306 -10.76 -9.62 -2.05
CA VAL A 306 -9.40 -10.08 -2.36
C VAL A 306 -8.96 -9.64 -3.75
N GLN A 307 -9.85 -9.64 -4.75
CA GLN A 307 -9.52 -9.12 -6.08
C GLN A 307 -9.20 -7.62 -6.04
N VAL A 308 -9.96 -6.83 -5.27
CA VAL A 308 -9.69 -5.40 -5.11
C VAL A 308 -8.39 -5.16 -4.35
N PHE A 309 -8.17 -5.91 -3.27
CA PHE A 309 -6.91 -5.92 -2.55
C PHE A 309 -5.74 -6.23 -3.49
N ALA A 310 -5.81 -7.32 -4.26
CA ALA A 310 -4.76 -7.74 -5.19
C ALA A 310 -4.45 -6.69 -6.26
N LYS A 311 -5.48 -5.98 -6.75
CA LYS A 311 -5.33 -4.92 -7.74
C LYS A 311 -4.65 -3.67 -7.17
N GLN A 312 -4.89 -3.37 -5.91
CA GLN A 312 -4.41 -2.16 -5.25
C GLN A 312 -3.15 -2.39 -4.40
N TRP A 313 -2.83 -3.66 -4.14
CA TRP A 313 -1.59 -4.04 -3.51
C TRP A 313 -0.44 -3.75 -4.47
N ILE A 314 0.35 -2.75 -4.11
CA ILE A 314 1.58 -2.42 -4.83
C ILE A 314 2.68 -3.21 -4.12
N PRO A 315 3.29 -4.23 -4.75
CA PRO A 315 4.46 -4.89 -4.17
C PRO A 315 5.53 -3.83 -3.89
N GLY A 316 6.26 -4.01 -2.79
CA GLY A 316 7.26 -3.04 -2.34
C GLY A 316 8.13 -2.57 -3.51
N LYS A 317 8.14 -1.25 -3.76
CA LYS A 317 8.95 -0.66 -4.82
C LYS A 317 10.40 -1.11 -4.64
N SER A 318 11.09 -1.49 -5.71
CA SER A 318 12.52 -1.77 -5.62
C SER A 318 13.23 -0.51 -5.13
N PHE A 319 13.93 -0.66 -4.01
CA PHE A 319 14.65 0.40 -3.34
C PHE A 319 15.83 0.83 -4.21
N ASN A 320 16.00 2.14 -4.37
CA ASN A 320 17.18 2.65 -5.04
C ASN A 320 18.20 3.01 -3.97
N PHE A 321 19.14 2.11 -3.72
CA PHE A 321 20.26 2.42 -2.82
C PHE A 321 21.26 3.35 -3.52
N ARG A 322 22.07 4.05 -2.72
CA ARG A 322 23.18 4.86 -3.27
C ARG A 322 24.22 3.94 -3.90
N GLY A 323 24.91 4.43 -4.92
CA GLY A 323 25.97 3.69 -5.60
C GLY A 323 25.52 2.54 -6.50
N ILE A 324 24.22 2.36 -6.74
CA ILE A 324 23.71 1.29 -7.62
C ILE A 324 23.77 1.69 -9.09
N VAL A 325 23.99 0.69 -9.93
CA VAL A 325 24.01 0.82 -11.38
C VAL A 325 22.80 0.09 -11.97
N ARG A 326 22.11 0.70 -12.92
CA ARG A 326 20.98 0.04 -13.60
C ARG A 326 21.47 -0.56 -14.90
N VAL A 327 21.18 -1.83 -15.12
CA VAL A 327 21.45 -2.51 -16.38
C VAL A 327 20.13 -2.81 -17.05
N LYS A 328 19.96 -2.31 -18.27
CA LYS A 328 18.75 -2.49 -19.07
C LYS A 328 19.13 -2.93 -20.46
N GLY A 329 18.32 -3.79 -21.05
CA GLY A 329 18.59 -4.23 -22.40
C GLY A 329 17.78 -5.44 -22.82
N VAL A 330 18.21 -6.01 -23.94
CA VAL A 330 17.61 -7.20 -24.53
C VAL A 330 18.64 -8.31 -24.56
N VAL A 331 18.23 -9.50 -24.13
CA VAL A 331 19.04 -10.72 -24.17
C VAL A 331 18.30 -11.76 -24.96
N GLU A 332 18.98 -12.31 -25.95
CA GLU A 332 18.48 -13.42 -26.76
C GLU A 332 19.05 -14.74 -26.24
N ILE A 333 18.16 -15.59 -25.76
CA ILE A 333 18.49 -16.93 -25.31
C ILE A 333 18.11 -17.92 -26.38
N GLN A 334 19.10 -18.67 -26.87
CA GLN A 334 18.93 -19.72 -27.85
C GLN A 334 18.89 -21.08 -27.19
N GLY A 335 17.86 -21.86 -27.53
CA GLY A 335 17.78 -23.28 -27.23
C GLY A 335 17.73 -24.11 -28.51
N LYS A 336 17.57 -25.43 -28.36
CA LYS A 336 17.49 -26.37 -29.49
C LYS A 336 16.23 -26.20 -30.35
N SER A 337 15.11 -25.83 -29.73
CA SER A 337 13.78 -25.77 -30.39
C SER A 337 13.21 -24.37 -30.52
N ALA A 338 13.71 -23.39 -29.77
CA ALA A 338 13.24 -22.02 -29.80
C ALA A 338 14.33 -21.02 -29.43
N LEU A 339 14.16 -19.79 -29.91
CA LEU A 339 14.85 -18.58 -29.46
C LEU A 339 13.88 -17.76 -28.60
N VAL A 340 14.33 -17.30 -27.45
CA VAL A 340 13.53 -16.46 -26.54
C VAL A 340 14.21 -15.11 -26.38
N VAL A 341 13.49 -14.05 -26.70
CA VAL A 341 13.95 -12.66 -26.60
C VAL A 341 13.39 -12.04 -25.31
N LEU A 342 14.29 -11.56 -24.46
CA LEU A 342 13.98 -11.13 -23.10
C LEU A 342 14.40 -9.68 -22.90
N ASN A 343 13.47 -8.84 -22.44
CA ASN A 343 13.82 -7.54 -21.92
C ASN A 343 14.22 -7.68 -20.45
N VAL A 344 15.44 -7.27 -20.15
CA VAL A 344 16.04 -7.36 -18.83
C VAL A 344 16.14 -5.97 -18.24
N THR A 345 15.65 -5.81 -17.01
CA THR A 345 15.90 -4.63 -16.19
C THR A 345 16.42 -5.11 -14.85
N SER A 346 17.64 -4.74 -14.51
CA SER A 346 18.29 -5.19 -13.29
C SER A 346 19.02 -4.06 -12.58
N ILE A 347 19.24 -4.26 -11.28
CA ILE A 347 19.95 -3.35 -10.39
C ILE A 347 21.18 -4.07 -9.88
N PHE A 348 22.34 -3.52 -10.21
CA PHE A 348 23.65 -4.02 -9.82
C PHE A 348 24.22 -3.18 -8.68
N ASP A 349 24.68 -3.84 -7.64
CA ASP A 349 25.45 -3.23 -6.56
C ASP A 349 26.94 -3.52 -6.77
N PRO A 350 27.74 -2.51 -7.11
CA PRO A 350 29.16 -2.68 -7.42
C PRO A 350 30.03 -2.83 -6.16
N GLN A 351 29.55 -2.44 -4.97
CA GLN A 351 30.29 -2.69 -3.73
C GLN A 351 30.24 -4.17 -3.34
N LEU A 352 29.07 -4.78 -3.53
CA LEU A 352 28.85 -6.21 -3.26
C LEU A 352 29.13 -7.11 -4.47
N ASN A 353 29.44 -6.51 -5.63
CA ASN A 353 29.61 -7.18 -6.92
C ASN A 353 28.46 -8.18 -7.23
N ARG A 354 27.21 -7.78 -6.92
CA ARG A 354 26.03 -8.65 -7.12
C ARG A 354 24.82 -7.87 -7.63
N TYR A 355 23.89 -8.60 -8.24
CA TYR A 355 22.57 -8.09 -8.56
C TYR A 355 21.62 -8.16 -7.37
N THR A 356 20.95 -7.05 -7.07
CA THR A 356 19.99 -6.92 -5.97
C THR A 356 18.56 -7.14 -6.43
N ASP A 357 18.22 -6.70 -7.64
CA ASP A 357 16.92 -6.95 -8.28
C ASP A 357 17.15 -7.29 -9.76
N ILE A 358 16.45 -8.31 -10.26
CA ILE A 358 16.47 -8.72 -11.67
C ILE A 358 15.03 -8.94 -12.10
N ARG A 359 14.57 -8.10 -13.02
CA ARG A 359 13.24 -8.18 -13.62
C ARG A 359 13.39 -8.62 -15.07
N LEU A 360 12.81 -9.76 -15.37
CA LEU A 360 12.77 -10.33 -16.72
C LEU A 360 11.35 -10.17 -17.27
N ARG A 361 11.24 -9.59 -18.46
CA ARG A 361 10.00 -9.57 -19.22
C ARG A 361 10.26 -10.24 -20.56
N VAL A 362 9.55 -11.32 -20.83
CA VAL A 362 9.66 -11.94 -22.15
C VAL A 362 8.99 -11.06 -23.18
N GLN A 363 9.68 -10.78 -24.28
CA GLN A 363 9.15 -10.00 -25.38
C GLN A 363 8.58 -10.91 -26.46
N ARG A 364 9.33 -11.93 -26.86
CA ARG A 364 8.94 -12.82 -27.95
C ARG A 364 9.58 -14.19 -27.80
N ILE A 365 8.86 -15.22 -28.24
CA ILE A 365 9.38 -16.58 -28.41
C ILE A 365 9.29 -16.93 -29.90
N VAL A 366 10.39 -17.38 -30.49
CA VAL A 366 10.48 -17.80 -31.89
C VAL A 366 10.82 -19.28 -31.91
N HIS A 367 9.87 -20.11 -32.35
CA HIS A 367 10.13 -21.54 -32.55
C HIS A 367 10.85 -21.77 -33.87
N TYR A 368 11.88 -22.62 -33.85
CA TYR A 368 12.50 -23.08 -35.08
C TYR A 368 11.50 -24.01 -35.81
N LYS A 369 11.36 -23.84 -37.14
CA LYS A 369 10.61 -24.80 -37.94
C LYS A 369 11.28 -26.16 -37.78
N ARG A 370 10.54 -27.17 -37.29
CA ARG A 370 10.98 -28.56 -37.39
C ARG A 370 11.18 -28.86 -38.88
N ALA A 371 12.42 -29.12 -39.26
CA ALA A 371 12.76 -29.71 -40.54
C ALA A 371 12.22 -31.14 -40.62
#